data_AF-A0A367Q433-F1
#
_entry.id   AF-A0A367Q433-F1
#
_cell.length_a   1.000
_cell.length_b   1.000
_cell.length_c   1.000
_cell.angle_alpha   90.00
_cell.angle_beta   90.00
_cell.angle_gamma   90.00
#
_symmetry.space_group_name_H-M   'P 1'
#
loop_
_entity.id
_entity.type
_entity.pdbx_description
1 polymer ?
#
loop_
_entity_poly.entity_id
_entity_poly.type
_entity_poly.pdbx_seq_one_letter_code
_entity_poly.pdbx_strand_id
1 'polypeptide(L)'
;MEPPKESSNFRQKALKGVFWSAIQNWGRQAIAFIVFALLARLLGPETFGLVASASIFLAFVTIFLDQGFSVAIIQRKELEPEHLDTAFWTNFGIGLLMTAFSIAAAGLVADFFSQPQLTPIIRWLSLSFVIISLSSTQEAIFQRNLDFKPLAIRELIAVCLGGVVGVTMAFMGFGVWSLVSQQLVNGLAKVVVLWSASNWRPRFRFSQKHFRELFAFGINVVGTQILNFVNRRSDDLLIGYFLGPVALGYYSVAYRLLLIITQLLTGVINQVAMPAFSRLQQEPEKLKNAFYKVTQLTSLISFPAFLGMAALAPELVRVLFGEQWLPSIPVMQILAFIGIIHSVSYFHSTVITAMGKPDWKLKLNFMHTIVNVIGFAIAVHWGIVAVAAVYVIRSYLLTPVDLLFIRKLIGIKLRPYLGQYVIPLTGVLAMTGVIFVFRELLRNLVNIQTLLAVCIFLGGMTYIVLIISLAPHIVQQILDIIRPSISKKLGQSKR
;
A
#
# COMPACT_ATOMS: atom_id res chain seq x y z
N MET A 1 34.46 -20.11 22.21
CA MET A 1 34.51 -19.18 21.06
C MET A 1 33.27 -18.31 21.12
N GLU A 2 33.38 -17.10 21.69
CA GLU A 2 32.31 -16.11 21.62
C GLU A 2 32.13 -15.67 20.16
N PRO A 3 30.88 -15.54 19.66
CA PRO A 3 30.68 -14.96 18.34
C PRO A 3 31.22 -13.52 18.32
N PRO A 4 31.82 -13.07 17.22
CA PRO A 4 32.47 -11.76 17.14
C PRO A 4 31.48 -10.64 17.49
N LYS A 5 31.92 -9.65 18.29
CA LYS A 5 31.12 -8.49 18.77
C LYS A 5 30.36 -7.74 17.66
N GLU A 6 30.78 -7.84 16.40
CA GLU A 6 30.05 -7.27 15.26
C GLU A 6 28.72 -7.97 14.97
N SER A 7 28.65 -9.29 15.13
CA SER A 7 27.45 -10.09 14.87
C SER A 7 26.31 -9.80 15.85
N SER A 8 26.65 -9.51 17.11
CA SER A 8 25.68 -9.15 18.16
C SER A 8 25.16 -7.72 17.96
N ASN A 9 26.02 -6.77 17.60
CA ASN A 9 25.65 -5.38 17.31
C ASN A 9 24.75 -5.30 16.06
N PHE A 10 25.08 -6.04 15.00
CA PHE A 10 24.23 -6.12 13.80
C PHE A 10 22.84 -6.69 14.10
N ARG A 11 22.76 -7.79 14.88
CA ARG A 11 21.48 -8.37 15.28
C ARG A 11 20.64 -7.41 16.13
N GLN A 12 21.26 -6.66 17.03
CA GLN A 12 20.57 -5.68 17.87
C GLN A 12 20.09 -4.47 17.04
N LYS A 13 20.90 -3.97 16.11
CA LYS A 13 20.50 -2.93 15.15
C LYS A 13 19.33 -3.39 14.27
N ALA A 14 19.38 -4.61 13.75
CA ALA A 14 18.30 -5.17 12.94
C ALA A 14 16.99 -5.27 13.74
N LEU A 15 17.01 -5.74 14.99
CA LEU A 15 15.82 -5.83 15.85
C LEU A 15 15.23 -4.45 16.17
N LYS A 16 16.08 -3.47 16.51
CA LYS A 16 15.64 -2.08 16.70
C LYS A 16 15.07 -1.51 15.39
N GLY A 17 15.69 -1.81 14.26
CA GLY A 17 15.24 -1.41 12.93
C GLY A 17 13.83 -1.93 12.60
N VAL A 18 13.54 -3.20 12.90
CA VAL A 18 12.20 -3.79 12.73
C VAL A 18 11.17 -3.05 13.60
N PHE A 19 11.50 -2.75 14.86
CA PHE A 19 10.60 -2.00 15.74
C PHE A 19 10.30 -0.59 15.22
N TRP A 20 11.32 0.15 14.80
CA TRP A 20 11.14 1.49 14.22
C TRP A 20 10.39 1.46 12.89
N SER A 21 10.62 0.43 12.05
CA SER A 21 9.86 0.21 10.82
C SER A 21 8.38 -0.11 11.09
N ALA A 22 8.09 -0.87 12.15
CA ALA A 22 6.71 -1.11 12.57
C ALA A 22 6.05 0.20 13.04
N ILE A 23 6.70 0.98 13.89
CA ILE A 23 6.20 2.30 14.31
C ILE A 23 5.97 3.21 13.10
N GLN A 24 6.93 3.25 12.18
CA GLN A 24 6.83 4.05 10.96
C GLN A 24 5.60 3.65 10.15
N ASN A 25 5.42 2.37 9.84
CA ASN A 25 4.34 1.91 8.97
C ASN A 25 2.96 2.06 9.63
N TRP A 26 2.81 1.58 10.87
CA TRP A 26 1.52 1.58 11.57
C TRP A 26 1.15 2.98 12.07
N GLY A 27 2.11 3.71 12.64
CA GLY A 27 1.90 5.07 13.12
C GLY A 27 1.56 6.03 11.99
N ARG A 28 2.31 5.98 10.87
CA ARG A 28 1.98 6.75 9.65
C ARG A 28 0.58 6.39 9.15
N GLN A 29 0.24 5.11 9.07
CA GLN A 29 -1.02 4.68 8.50
C GLN A 29 -2.22 5.15 9.35
N ALA A 30 -2.09 5.11 10.67
CA ALA A 30 -3.12 5.63 11.59
C ALA A 30 -3.31 7.14 11.43
N ILE A 31 -2.23 7.92 11.46
CA ILE A 31 -2.31 9.39 11.31
C ILE A 31 -2.83 9.76 9.92
N ALA A 32 -2.33 9.13 8.86
CA ALA A 32 -2.76 9.38 7.50
C ALA A 32 -4.24 9.04 7.29
N PHE A 33 -4.75 8.00 7.97
CA PHE A 33 -6.16 7.66 7.92
C PHE A 33 -7.03 8.71 8.63
N ILE A 34 -6.63 9.17 9.81
CA ILE A 34 -7.35 10.24 10.53
C ILE A 34 -7.39 11.52 9.68
N VAL A 35 -6.24 11.95 9.16
CA VAL A 35 -6.14 13.13 8.28
C VAL A 35 -7.02 12.96 7.04
N PHE A 36 -6.97 11.78 6.40
CA PHE A 36 -7.80 11.47 5.24
C PHE A 36 -9.31 11.52 5.57
N ALA A 37 -9.75 10.93 6.68
CA ALA A 37 -11.15 10.95 7.09
C ALA A 37 -11.65 12.37 7.39
N LEU A 38 -10.83 13.17 8.08
CA LEU A 38 -11.15 14.58 8.34
C LEU A 38 -11.26 15.39 7.04
N LEU A 39 -10.30 15.25 6.13
CA LEU A 39 -10.32 15.96 4.84
C LEU A 39 -11.46 15.50 3.94
N ALA A 40 -11.75 14.19 3.90
CA ALA A 40 -12.90 13.66 3.16
C ALA A 40 -14.23 14.21 3.72
N ARG A 41 -14.33 14.48 5.02
CA ARG A 41 -15.52 15.07 5.62
C ARG A 41 -15.66 16.56 5.30
N LEU A 42 -14.55 17.28 5.19
CA LEU A 42 -14.52 18.72 4.92
C LEU A 42 -14.61 19.06 3.42
N LEU A 43 -14.15 18.15 2.55
CA LEU A 43 -14.04 18.37 1.11
C LEU A 43 -14.95 17.43 0.34
N GLY A 44 -15.58 17.95 -0.71
CA GLY A 44 -16.42 17.16 -1.60
C GLY A 44 -15.64 16.19 -2.50
N PRO A 45 -16.33 15.24 -3.15
CA PRO A 45 -15.74 14.23 -4.03
C PRO A 45 -15.02 14.83 -5.25
N GLU A 46 -15.48 15.96 -5.79
CA GLU A 46 -14.83 16.65 -6.91
C GLU A 46 -13.39 17.05 -6.58
N THR A 47 -13.15 17.58 -5.37
CA THR A 47 -11.83 18.00 -4.92
C THR A 47 -10.86 16.82 -4.84
N PHE A 48 -11.32 15.69 -4.30
CA PHE A 48 -10.54 14.44 -4.28
C PHE A 48 -10.30 13.91 -5.69
N GLY A 49 -11.30 14.02 -6.56
CA GLY A 49 -11.22 13.66 -7.97
C GLY A 49 -10.13 14.41 -8.73
N LEU A 50 -10.09 15.74 -8.61
CA LEU A 50 -9.09 16.57 -9.27
C LEU A 50 -7.67 16.21 -8.81
N VAL A 51 -7.47 16.02 -7.50
CA VAL A 51 -6.16 15.62 -6.97
C VAL A 51 -5.81 14.19 -7.37
N ALA A 52 -6.78 13.28 -7.46
CA ALA A 52 -6.58 11.93 -7.98
C ALA A 52 -6.16 11.96 -9.46
N SER A 53 -6.84 12.75 -10.31
CA SER A 53 -6.46 12.95 -11.72
C SER A 53 -5.04 13.50 -11.85
N ALA A 54 -4.71 14.56 -11.09
CA ALA A 54 -3.35 15.10 -11.07
C ALA A 54 -2.33 14.05 -10.60
N SER A 55 -2.68 13.24 -9.59
CA SER A 55 -1.81 12.20 -9.05
C SER A 55 -1.52 11.07 -10.04
N ILE A 56 -2.40 10.80 -11.02
CA ILE A 56 -2.14 9.82 -12.09
C ILE A 56 -0.97 10.31 -12.95
N PHE A 57 -1.03 11.56 -13.41
CA PHE A 57 0.05 12.16 -14.19
C PHE A 57 1.35 12.25 -13.38
N LEU A 58 1.28 12.72 -12.14
CA LEU A 58 2.46 12.81 -11.29
C LEU A 58 3.08 11.45 -11.00
N ALA A 59 2.26 10.41 -10.80
CA ALA A 59 2.74 9.04 -10.60
C ALA A 59 3.45 8.50 -11.85
N PHE A 60 2.98 8.84 -13.05
CA PHE A 60 3.68 8.51 -14.29
C PHE A 60 5.04 9.18 -14.37
N VAL A 61 5.12 10.49 -14.12
CA VAL A 61 6.37 11.26 -14.14
C VAL A 61 7.35 10.77 -13.07
N THR A 62 6.85 10.36 -11.90
CA THR A 62 7.67 9.84 -10.79
C THR A 62 8.47 8.59 -11.17
N ILE A 63 7.99 7.78 -12.14
CA ILE A 63 8.70 6.58 -12.61
C ILE A 63 10.09 6.92 -13.13
N PHE A 64 10.25 8.10 -13.74
CA PHE A 64 11.52 8.57 -14.29
C PHE A 64 12.42 9.25 -13.25
N LEU A 65 11.86 9.64 -12.10
CA LEU A 65 12.59 10.21 -10.96
C LEU A 65 13.30 9.10 -10.16
N ASP A 66 12.59 7.99 -9.89
CA ASP A 66 13.12 6.87 -9.11
C ASP A 66 13.81 5.84 -10.02
N GLN A 67 14.98 6.22 -10.56
CA GLN A 67 15.78 5.35 -11.44
C GLN A 67 16.53 4.26 -10.67
N GLY A 68 16.08 3.84 -9.49
CA GLY A 68 16.73 2.79 -8.70
C GLY A 68 18.09 3.17 -8.12
N PHE A 69 18.50 4.44 -8.17
CA PHE A 69 19.77 4.92 -7.61
C PHE A 69 19.85 4.69 -6.10
N SER A 70 18.74 4.93 -5.39
CA SER A 70 18.62 4.63 -3.96
C SER A 70 18.84 3.15 -3.66
N VAL A 71 18.27 2.26 -4.49
CA VAL A 71 18.44 0.80 -4.37
C VAL A 71 19.87 0.38 -4.65
N ALA A 72 20.49 0.96 -5.68
CA ALA A 72 21.89 0.70 -6.03
C ALA A 72 22.85 1.13 -4.90
N ILE A 73 22.60 2.28 -4.26
CA ILE A 73 23.35 2.72 -3.06
C ILE A 73 23.18 1.74 -1.92
N ILE A 74 21.97 1.21 -1.68
CA ILE A 74 21.70 0.28 -0.57
C ILE A 74 22.41 -1.07 -0.79
N GLN A 75 22.39 -1.61 -2.01
CA GLN A 75 22.88 -2.97 -2.29
C GLN A 75 24.39 -3.05 -2.53
N ARG A 76 25.03 -1.96 -2.93
CA ARG A 76 26.46 -1.96 -3.30
C ARG A 76 27.36 -2.29 -2.11
N LYS A 77 28.35 -3.17 -2.25
CA LYS A 77 29.24 -3.53 -1.13
C LYS A 77 30.19 -2.39 -0.76
N GLU A 78 30.88 -1.84 -1.76
CA GLU A 78 31.86 -0.76 -1.60
C GLU A 78 31.29 0.56 -2.10
N LEU A 79 31.10 1.51 -1.18
CA LEU A 79 30.47 2.80 -1.45
C LEU A 79 31.51 3.91 -1.29
N GLU A 80 31.95 4.48 -2.42
CA GLU A 80 32.77 5.69 -2.43
C GLU A 80 31.89 6.95 -2.24
N PRO A 81 32.37 8.02 -1.59
CA PRO A 81 31.63 9.27 -1.41
C PRO A 81 31.07 9.86 -2.72
N GLU A 82 31.81 9.71 -3.81
CA GLU A 82 31.46 10.17 -5.15
C GLU A 82 30.19 9.51 -5.69
N HIS A 83 29.83 8.30 -5.22
CA HIS A 83 28.54 7.68 -5.55
C HIS A 83 27.37 8.47 -4.98
N LEU A 84 27.49 8.94 -3.73
CA LEU A 84 26.43 9.67 -3.04
C LEU A 84 26.25 11.06 -3.65
N ASP A 85 27.35 11.77 -3.91
CA ASP A 85 27.33 13.08 -4.56
C ASP A 85 26.75 12.98 -5.98
N THR A 86 27.23 12.00 -6.77
CA THR A 86 26.72 11.76 -8.14
C THR A 86 25.24 11.43 -8.12
N ALA A 87 24.79 10.56 -7.21
CA ALA A 87 23.38 10.20 -7.11
C ALA A 87 22.50 11.37 -6.71
N PHE A 88 22.93 12.18 -5.75
CA PHE A 88 22.20 13.38 -5.33
C PHE A 88 22.04 14.39 -6.46
N TRP A 89 23.14 14.79 -7.12
CA TRP A 89 23.07 15.78 -8.20
C TRP A 89 22.29 15.27 -9.41
N THR A 90 22.39 13.98 -9.71
CA THR A 90 21.58 13.34 -10.75
C THR A 90 20.09 13.41 -10.40
N ASN A 91 19.70 12.96 -9.21
CA ASN A 91 18.30 12.99 -8.76
C ASN A 91 17.76 14.42 -8.72
N PHE A 92 18.56 15.38 -8.25
CA PHE A 92 18.17 16.79 -8.19
C PHE A 92 17.95 17.37 -9.58
N GLY A 93 18.88 17.13 -10.52
CA GLY A 93 18.76 17.56 -11.91
C GLY A 93 17.55 16.93 -12.61
N ILE A 94 17.30 15.63 -12.41
CA ILE A 94 16.09 14.96 -12.93
C ILE A 94 14.84 15.54 -12.29
N GLY A 95 14.84 15.81 -10.98
CA GLY A 95 13.71 16.44 -10.28
C GLY A 95 13.34 17.79 -10.88
N LEU A 96 14.34 18.65 -11.13
CA LEU A 96 14.12 19.93 -11.82
C LEU A 96 13.57 19.74 -13.24
N LEU A 97 14.14 18.80 -14.00
CA LEU A 97 13.69 18.50 -15.37
C LEU A 97 12.25 17.99 -15.39
N MET A 98 11.88 17.08 -14.48
CA MET A 98 10.52 16.55 -14.34
C MET A 98 9.53 17.63 -13.89
N THR A 99 9.92 18.52 -12.98
CA THR A 99 9.11 19.68 -12.58
C THR A 99 8.86 20.61 -13.77
N ALA A 100 9.91 21.00 -14.51
CA ALA A 100 9.78 21.86 -15.69
C ALA A 100 8.91 21.21 -16.78
N PHE A 101 9.14 19.92 -17.06
CA PHE A 101 8.32 19.13 -17.97
C PHE A 101 6.86 19.12 -17.56
N SER A 102 6.56 18.87 -16.28
CA SER A 102 5.20 18.87 -15.76
C SER A 102 4.54 20.24 -15.81
N ILE A 103 5.26 21.33 -15.58
CA ILE A 103 4.73 22.70 -15.70
C ILE A 103 4.32 22.99 -17.15
N ALA A 104 5.14 22.58 -18.11
CA ALA A 104 4.86 22.73 -19.55
C ALA A 104 3.70 21.84 -19.99
N ALA A 105 3.66 20.57 -19.55
CA ALA A 105 2.62 19.61 -19.90
C ALA A 105 1.28 19.83 -19.17
N ALA A 106 1.24 20.65 -18.11
CA ALA A 106 0.05 20.83 -17.26
C ALA A 106 -1.20 21.31 -18.01
N GLY A 107 -1.04 22.11 -19.08
CA GLY A 107 -2.14 22.52 -19.94
C GLY A 107 -2.72 21.34 -20.73
N LEU A 108 -1.85 20.60 -21.42
CA LEU A 108 -2.24 19.41 -22.20
C LEU A 108 -2.93 18.34 -21.35
N VAL A 109 -2.48 18.15 -20.11
CA VAL A 109 -3.10 17.20 -19.18
C VAL A 109 -4.48 17.70 -18.72
N ALA A 110 -4.62 19.00 -18.47
CA ALA A 110 -5.91 19.59 -18.13
C ALA A 110 -6.91 19.46 -19.28
N ASP A 111 -6.48 19.68 -20.52
CA ASP A 111 -7.28 19.48 -21.72
C ASP A 111 -7.66 18.01 -21.91
N PHE A 112 -6.71 17.09 -21.70
CA PHE A 112 -6.94 15.64 -21.77
C PHE A 112 -8.06 15.19 -20.82
N PHE A 113 -8.08 15.69 -19.57
CA PHE A 113 -9.14 15.39 -18.62
C PHE A 113 -10.36 16.31 -18.75
N SER A 114 -10.35 17.30 -19.65
CA SER A 114 -11.38 18.35 -19.75
C SER A 114 -11.62 19.09 -18.43
N GLN A 115 -10.54 19.38 -17.69
CA GLN A 115 -10.58 20.02 -16.36
C GLN A 115 -9.52 21.12 -16.25
N PRO A 116 -9.84 22.38 -16.58
CA PRO A 116 -8.89 23.51 -16.54
C PRO A 116 -8.25 23.73 -15.16
N GLN A 117 -8.95 23.36 -14.08
CA GLN A 117 -8.47 23.45 -12.71
C GLN A 117 -7.23 22.57 -12.47
N LEU A 118 -6.98 21.55 -13.30
CA LEU A 118 -5.80 20.68 -13.16
C LEU A 118 -4.49 21.38 -13.48
N THR A 119 -4.48 22.38 -14.37
CA THR A 119 -3.24 23.07 -14.74
C THR A 119 -2.51 23.66 -13.52
N PRO A 120 -3.14 24.51 -12.69
CA PRO A 120 -2.48 25.03 -11.50
C PRO A 120 -2.16 23.93 -10.47
N ILE A 121 -3.02 22.92 -10.31
CA ILE A 121 -2.79 21.80 -9.38
C ILE A 121 -1.52 21.02 -9.77
N ILE A 122 -1.36 20.66 -11.03
CA ILE A 122 -0.19 19.93 -11.54
C ILE A 122 1.08 20.77 -11.41
N ARG A 123 1.02 22.07 -11.74
CA ARG A 123 2.17 22.99 -11.60
C ARG A 123 2.67 23.09 -10.16
N TRP A 124 1.78 23.17 -9.18
CA TRP A 124 2.16 23.23 -7.78
C TRP A 124 2.63 21.87 -7.24
N LEU A 125 1.91 20.80 -7.56
CA LEU A 125 2.28 19.46 -7.10
C LEU A 125 3.56 18.94 -7.76
N SER A 126 3.94 19.40 -8.96
CA SER A 126 5.19 19.00 -9.61
C SER A 126 6.44 19.49 -8.87
N LEU A 127 6.32 20.49 -7.99
CA LEU A 127 7.39 20.88 -7.06
C LEU A 127 7.77 19.73 -6.12
N SER A 128 6.87 18.75 -5.91
CA SER A 128 7.17 17.55 -5.14
C SER A 128 8.34 16.73 -5.70
N PHE A 129 8.61 16.79 -7.01
CA PHE A 129 9.75 16.08 -7.61
C PHE A 129 11.10 16.61 -7.10
N VAL A 130 11.24 17.94 -7.02
CA VAL A 130 12.43 18.58 -6.44
C VAL A 130 12.50 18.30 -4.94
N ILE A 131 11.37 18.35 -4.23
CA ILE A 131 11.33 18.06 -2.79
C ILE A 131 11.78 16.61 -2.51
N ILE A 132 11.30 15.65 -3.29
CA ILE A 132 11.68 14.23 -3.15
C ILE A 132 13.18 14.06 -3.45
N SER A 133 13.67 14.65 -4.54
CA SER A 133 15.07 14.50 -4.96
C SER A 133 16.07 15.07 -3.96
N LEU A 134 15.68 16.11 -3.19
CA LEU A 134 16.51 16.67 -2.12
C LEU A 134 16.79 15.69 -0.98
N SER A 135 15.97 14.66 -0.77
CA SER A 135 16.08 13.77 0.40
C SER A 135 16.28 12.29 0.08
N SER A 136 16.23 11.90 -1.20
CA SER A 136 16.32 10.50 -1.61
C SER A 136 17.66 9.86 -1.25
N THR A 137 18.78 10.57 -1.43
CA THR A 137 20.12 10.08 -1.09
C THR A 137 20.29 9.88 0.42
N GLN A 138 19.79 10.81 1.24
CA GLN A 138 19.82 10.72 2.70
C GLN A 138 19.00 9.54 3.18
N GLU A 139 17.82 9.32 2.60
CA GLU A 139 17.01 8.14 2.88
C GLU A 139 17.77 6.84 2.54
N ALA A 140 18.43 6.78 1.38
CA ALA A 140 19.24 5.63 1.00
C ALA A 140 20.39 5.36 1.98
N ILE A 141 21.05 6.40 2.50
CA ILE A 141 22.11 6.28 3.51
C ILE A 141 21.56 5.68 4.81
N PHE A 142 20.43 6.19 5.32
CA PHE A 142 19.82 5.65 6.54
C PHE A 142 19.33 4.20 6.37
N GLN A 143 18.71 3.89 5.23
CA GLN A 143 18.27 2.52 4.91
C GLN A 143 19.45 1.56 4.81
N ARG A 144 20.54 1.95 4.13
CA ARG A 144 21.78 1.17 4.04
C ARG A 144 22.38 0.87 5.41
N ASN A 145 22.39 1.87 6.30
CA ASN A 145 22.95 1.75 7.64
C ASN A 145 22.00 1.05 8.63
N LEU A 146 20.81 0.61 8.19
CA LEU A 146 19.74 0.05 8.99
C LEU A 146 19.29 0.97 10.15
N ASP A 147 19.45 2.28 9.97
CA ASP A 147 19.04 3.29 10.95
C ASP A 147 17.64 3.81 10.61
N PHE A 148 16.64 3.03 11.00
CA PHE A 148 15.23 3.32 10.72
C PHE A 148 14.61 4.35 11.66
N LYS A 149 15.31 4.75 12.74
CA LYS A 149 14.75 5.71 13.70
C LYS A 149 14.54 7.10 13.07
N PRO A 150 15.54 7.71 12.37
CA PRO A 150 15.33 8.95 11.64
C PRO A 150 14.23 8.84 10.57
N LEU A 151 14.14 7.72 9.86
CA LEU A 151 13.11 7.47 8.85
C LEU A 151 11.70 7.42 9.46
N ALA A 152 11.56 6.79 10.62
CA ALA A 152 10.30 6.73 11.36
C ALA A 152 9.88 8.11 11.88
N ILE A 153 10.79 8.83 12.54
CA ILE A 153 10.54 10.18 13.07
C ILE A 153 10.15 11.14 11.93
N ARG A 154 10.90 11.11 10.82
CA ARG A 154 10.60 11.86 9.60
C ARG A 154 9.16 11.64 9.15
N GLU A 155 8.75 10.39 9.02
CA GLU A 155 7.43 10.06 8.47
C GLU A 155 6.30 10.53 9.39
N LEU A 156 6.45 10.34 10.71
CA LEU A 156 5.47 10.77 11.71
C LEU A 156 5.34 12.30 11.78
N ILE A 157 6.46 13.02 11.84
CA ILE A 157 6.46 14.50 11.85
C ILE A 157 5.84 15.03 10.56
N ALA A 158 6.25 14.50 9.41
CA ALA A 158 5.76 14.97 8.12
C ALA A 158 4.26 14.74 7.92
N VAL A 159 3.73 13.57 8.32
CA VAL A 159 2.29 13.29 8.19
C VAL A 159 1.46 14.14 9.15
N CYS A 160 1.97 14.41 10.36
CA CYS A 160 1.33 15.34 11.29
C CYS A 160 1.33 16.76 10.75
N LEU A 161 2.49 17.31 10.35
CA LEU A 161 2.57 18.69 9.85
C LEU A 161 1.76 18.91 8.58
N GLY A 162 1.89 18.00 7.60
CA GLY A 162 1.08 18.05 6.39
C GLY A 162 -0.41 17.95 6.71
N GLY A 163 -0.79 17.03 7.60
CA GLY A 163 -2.18 16.85 8.03
C GLY A 163 -2.76 18.07 8.74
N VAL A 164 -2.02 18.69 9.66
CA VAL A 164 -2.43 19.93 10.33
C VAL A 164 -2.65 21.03 9.31
N VAL A 165 -1.68 21.29 8.42
CA VAL A 165 -1.83 22.35 7.40
C VAL A 165 -3.01 22.07 6.48
N GLY A 166 -3.15 20.84 5.98
CA GLY A 166 -4.25 20.45 5.10
C GLY A 166 -5.61 20.61 5.78
N VAL A 167 -5.77 20.06 6.97
CA VAL A 167 -7.04 20.13 7.71
C VAL A 167 -7.38 21.57 8.07
N THR A 168 -6.42 22.37 8.53
CA THR A 168 -6.64 23.81 8.82
C THR A 168 -7.07 24.57 7.56
N MET A 169 -6.40 24.36 6.42
CA MET A 169 -6.79 25.00 5.16
C MET A 169 -8.16 24.53 4.66
N ALA A 170 -8.52 23.27 4.85
CA ALA A 170 -9.84 22.77 4.53
C ALA A 170 -10.93 23.44 5.39
N PHE A 171 -10.69 23.58 6.70
CA PHE A 171 -11.58 24.32 7.60
C PHE A 171 -11.74 25.81 7.22
N MET A 172 -10.68 26.43 6.71
CA MET A 172 -10.71 27.81 6.22
C MET A 172 -11.32 27.96 4.81
N GLY A 173 -11.78 26.87 4.19
CA GLY A 173 -12.49 26.93 2.90
C GLY A 173 -11.59 26.98 1.66
N PHE A 174 -10.30 26.63 1.76
CA PHE A 174 -9.37 26.65 0.60
C PHE A 174 -9.60 25.54 -0.43
N GLY A 175 -10.57 24.63 -0.21
CA GLY A 175 -10.94 23.59 -1.17
C GLY A 175 -9.75 22.70 -1.56
N VAL A 176 -9.53 22.53 -2.86
CA VAL A 176 -8.45 21.68 -3.43
C VAL A 176 -7.06 22.04 -2.92
N TRP A 177 -6.81 23.32 -2.64
CA TRP A 177 -5.51 23.80 -2.19
C TRP A 177 -5.10 23.25 -0.83
N SER A 178 -6.06 22.79 -0.01
CA SER A 178 -5.79 22.07 1.23
C SER A 178 -5.06 20.74 1.01
N LEU A 179 -5.43 19.98 -0.02
CA LEU A 179 -4.78 18.71 -0.38
C LEU A 179 -3.40 18.96 -1.01
N VAL A 180 -3.30 19.99 -1.84
CA VAL A 180 -2.03 20.39 -2.48
C VAL A 180 -1.01 20.82 -1.42
N SER A 181 -1.40 21.71 -0.50
CA SER A 181 -0.53 22.18 0.58
C SER A 181 -0.18 21.06 1.56
N GLN A 182 -1.12 20.17 1.90
CA GLN A 182 -0.87 18.98 2.72
C GLN A 182 0.28 18.14 2.14
N GLN A 183 0.25 17.88 0.82
CA GLN A 183 1.26 17.05 0.15
C GLN A 183 2.62 17.77 0.07
N LEU A 184 2.64 19.06 -0.25
CA LEU A 184 3.89 19.83 -0.33
C LEU A 184 4.54 20.01 1.05
N VAL A 185 3.77 20.37 2.08
CA VAL A 185 4.26 20.49 3.46
C VAL A 185 4.74 19.15 3.99
N ASN A 186 4.04 18.05 3.69
CA ASN A 186 4.52 16.71 4.03
C ASN A 186 5.91 16.45 3.43
N GLY A 187 6.09 16.71 2.13
CA GLY A 187 7.37 16.55 1.46
C GLY A 187 8.47 17.44 2.05
N LEU A 188 8.19 18.73 2.25
CA LEU A 188 9.16 19.68 2.82
C LEU A 188 9.57 19.28 4.24
N ALA A 189 8.62 18.87 5.08
CA ALA A 189 8.92 18.36 6.41
C ALA A 189 9.83 17.12 6.36
N LYS A 190 9.63 16.21 5.39
CA LYS A 190 10.53 15.05 5.20
C LYS A 190 11.95 15.48 4.89
N VAL A 191 12.11 16.47 4.01
CA VAL A 191 13.43 17.04 3.67
C VAL A 191 14.07 17.65 4.90
N VAL A 192 13.38 18.56 5.59
CA VAL A 192 13.93 19.26 6.77
C VAL A 192 14.38 18.26 7.84
N VAL A 193 13.54 17.27 8.17
CA VAL A 193 13.90 16.27 9.19
C VAL A 193 15.11 15.44 8.76
N LEU A 194 15.18 14.95 7.52
CA LEU A 194 16.34 14.15 7.09
C LEU A 194 17.63 14.94 6.96
N TRP A 195 17.57 16.18 6.50
CA TRP A 195 18.74 17.04 6.42
C TRP A 195 19.26 17.39 7.81
N SER A 196 18.37 17.60 8.79
CA SER A 196 18.76 17.82 10.18
C SER A 196 19.37 16.57 10.84
N ALA A 197 18.89 15.38 10.50
CA ALA A 197 19.34 14.13 11.10
C ALA A 197 20.58 13.53 10.43
N SER A 198 20.80 13.79 9.13
CA SER A 198 21.93 13.24 8.38
C SER A 198 23.17 14.12 8.57
N ASN A 199 24.32 13.50 8.80
CA ASN A 199 25.62 14.20 8.80
C ASN A 199 26.19 14.39 7.38
N TRP A 200 25.67 13.64 6.40
CA TRP A 200 26.15 13.74 5.03
C TRP A 200 25.58 14.99 4.34
N ARG A 201 26.42 15.64 3.54
CA ARG A 201 26.06 16.80 2.72
C ARG A 201 26.62 16.61 1.31
N PRO A 202 25.85 16.96 0.27
CA PRO A 202 26.33 16.85 -1.10
C PRO A 202 27.50 17.80 -1.31
N ARG A 203 28.60 17.28 -1.81
CA ARG A 203 29.70 18.08 -2.37
C ARG A 203 29.50 18.17 -3.87
N PHE A 204 30.06 19.21 -4.49
CA PHE A 204 30.04 19.37 -5.95
C PHE A 204 31.04 18.42 -6.62
N ARG A 205 30.79 17.11 -6.51
CA ARG A 205 31.58 16.04 -7.10
C ARG A 205 30.66 15.16 -7.94
N PHE A 206 30.75 15.30 -9.25
CA PHE A 206 30.04 14.44 -10.18
C PHE A 206 31.03 13.54 -10.91
N SER A 207 30.79 12.24 -10.92
CA SER A 207 31.64 11.28 -11.60
C SER A 207 30.86 10.48 -12.62
N GLN A 208 31.23 10.62 -13.89
CA GLN A 208 30.57 9.91 -14.99
C GLN A 208 30.70 8.38 -14.86
N LYS A 209 31.81 7.90 -14.29
CA LYS A 209 32.01 6.48 -13.97
C LYS A 209 30.92 6.00 -13.01
N HIS A 210 30.80 6.66 -11.87
CA HIS A 210 29.80 6.33 -10.84
C HIS A 210 28.36 6.47 -11.36
N PHE A 211 28.08 7.47 -12.19
CA PHE A 211 26.77 7.61 -12.83
C PHE A 211 26.43 6.39 -13.69
N ARG A 212 27.34 5.95 -14.59
CA ARG A 212 27.10 4.79 -15.46
C ARG A 212 26.86 3.52 -14.66
N GLU A 213 27.63 3.34 -13.58
CA GLU A 213 27.48 2.18 -12.70
C GLU A 213 26.13 2.15 -11.96
N LEU A 214 25.61 3.31 -11.54
CA LEU A 214 24.28 3.42 -10.92
C LEU A 214 23.16 3.30 -11.96
N PHE A 215 23.33 3.92 -13.12
CA PHE A 215 22.32 4.00 -14.18
C PHE A 215 22.05 2.65 -14.87
N ALA A 216 23.08 1.83 -15.09
CA ALA A 216 22.94 0.50 -15.68
C ALA A 216 22.01 -0.42 -14.88
N PHE A 217 21.95 -0.24 -13.56
CA PHE A 217 21.00 -0.95 -12.70
C PHE A 217 19.57 -0.36 -12.83
N GLY A 218 19.49 0.97 -12.93
CA GLY A 218 18.23 1.72 -12.92
C GLY A 218 17.30 1.49 -14.10
N ILE A 219 17.86 1.34 -15.30
CA ILE A 219 17.05 1.26 -16.53
C ILE A 219 16.13 0.01 -16.55
N ASN A 220 16.59 -1.10 -15.98
CA ASN A 220 15.80 -2.33 -15.88
C ASN A 220 14.61 -2.18 -14.91
N VAL A 221 14.73 -1.29 -13.91
CA VAL A 221 13.67 -1.00 -12.94
C VAL A 221 12.57 -0.18 -13.61
N VAL A 222 12.92 0.82 -14.42
CA VAL A 222 11.97 1.72 -15.09
C VAL A 222 10.95 0.93 -15.93
N GLY A 223 11.41 -0.02 -16.76
CA GLY A 223 10.51 -0.83 -17.59
C GLY A 223 9.48 -1.62 -16.78
N THR A 224 9.90 -2.16 -15.62
CA THR A 224 8.99 -2.87 -14.70
C THR A 224 8.00 -1.92 -14.04
N GLN A 225 8.42 -0.69 -13.71
CA GLN A 225 7.55 0.31 -13.08
C GLN A 225 6.49 0.86 -14.03
N ILE A 226 6.80 1.01 -15.32
CA ILE A 226 5.80 1.39 -16.34
C ILE A 226 4.67 0.36 -16.38
N LEU A 227 5.00 -0.93 -16.43
CA LEU A 227 3.98 -1.99 -16.44
C LEU A 227 3.15 -1.97 -15.16
N ASN A 228 3.79 -1.81 -14.00
CA ASN A 228 3.09 -1.69 -12.72
C ASN A 228 2.18 -0.46 -12.65
N PHE A 229 2.60 0.66 -13.24
CA PHE A 229 1.80 1.89 -13.31
C PHE A 229 0.52 1.67 -14.11
N VAL A 230 0.63 1.14 -15.32
CA VAL A 230 -0.54 0.85 -16.16
C VAL A 230 -1.48 -0.13 -15.45
N ASN A 231 -0.94 -1.15 -14.79
CA ASN A 231 -1.74 -2.11 -14.04
C ASN A 231 -2.54 -1.48 -12.88
N ARG A 232 -1.93 -0.54 -12.15
CA ARG A 232 -2.48 0.03 -10.91
C ARG A 232 -3.25 1.33 -11.08
N ARG A 233 -3.09 2.02 -12.21
CA ARG A 233 -3.69 3.34 -12.46
C ARG A 233 -4.62 3.36 -13.66
N SER A 234 -4.81 2.23 -14.34
CA SER A 234 -5.69 2.16 -15.52
C SER A 234 -7.15 2.42 -15.18
N ASP A 235 -7.64 1.93 -14.04
CA ASP A 235 -8.97 2.26 -13.52
C ASP A 235 -9.10 3.75 -13.21
N ASP A 236 -8.19 4.31 -12.43
CA ASP A 236 -8.20 5.74 -12.08
C ASP A 236 -8.17 6.63 -13.34
N LEU A 237 -7.35 6.27 -14.33
CA LEU A 237 -7.19 7.01 -15.59
C LEU A 237 -8.47 6.97 -16.42
N LEU A 238 -9.03 5.77 -16.62
CA LEU A 238 -10.24 5.61 -17.42
C LEU A 238 -11.45 6.27 -16.74
N ILE A 239 -11.61 6.11 -15.42
CA ILE A 239 -12.68 6.79 -14.67
C ILE A 239 -12.50 8.31 -14.75
N GLY A 240 -11.28 8.82 -14.52
CA GLY A 240 -11.02 10.25 -14.57
C GLY A 240 -11.29 10.87 -15.94
N TYR A 241 -10.93 10.18 -17.02
CA TYR A 241 -11.12 10.64 -18.39
C TYR A 241 -12.58 10.57 -18.85
N PHE A 242 -13.26 9.43 -18.65
CA PHE A 242 -14.60 9.20 -19.19
C PHE A 242 -15.74 9.66 -18.26
N LEU A 243 -15.55 9.60 -16.94
CA LEU A 243 -16.60 9.87 -15.94
C LEU A 243 -16.36 11.15 -15.13
N GLY A 244 -15.19 11.77 -15.29
CA GLY A 244 -14.84 13.03 -14.66
C GLY A 244 -14.41 12.91 -13.18
N PRO A 245 -14.07 14.05 -12.54
CA PRO A 245 -13.44 14.07 -11.22
C PRO A 245 -14.37 13.58 -10.11
N VAL A 246 -15.66 13.90 -10.12
CA VAL A 246 -16.60 13.47 -9.06
C VAL A 246 -16.65 11.95 -8.95
N ALA A 247 -16.79 11.26 -10.08
CA ALA A 247 -16.80 9.80 -10.15
C ALA A 247 -15.46 9.21 -9.68
N LEU A 248 -14.34 9.79 -10.12
CA LEU A 248 -13.01 9.40 -9.67
C LEU A 248 -12.81 9.61 -8.17
N GLY A 249 -13.37 10.67 -7.59
CA GLY A 249 -13.36 10.95 -6.16
C GLY A 249 -14.05 9.84 -5.37
N TYR A 250 -15.28 9.48 -5.76
CA TYR A 250 -16.02 8.37 -5.12
C TYR A 250 -15.26 7.05 -5.20
N TYR A 251 -14.71 6.73 -6.37
CA TYR A 251 -13.91 5.52 -6.56
C TYR A 251 -12.64 5.53 -5.71
N SER A 252 -11.90 6.64 -5.72
CA SER A 252 -10.63 6.79 -5.00
C SER A 252 -10.79 6.63 -3.49
N VAL A 253 -11.87 7.18 -2.90
CA VAL A 253 -12.12 7.05 -1.46
C VAL A 253 -12.48 5.62 -1.08
N ALA A 254 -13.34 4.96 -1.86
CA ALA A 254 -13.66 3.54 -1.66
C ALA A 254 -12.41 2.66 -1.78
N TYR A 255 -11.59 2.88 -2.82
CA TYR A 255 -10.35 2.15 -3.05
C TYR A 255 -9.29 2.42 -1.98
N ARG A 256 -9.25 3.63 -1.42
CA ARG A 256 -8.30 3.98 -0.35
C ARG A 256 -8.51 3.12 0.89
N LEU A 257 -9.75 2.92 1.33
CA LEU A 257 -10.05 2.06 2.49
C LEU A 257 -9.59 0.61 2.26
N LEU A 258 -9.81 0.09 1.06
CA LEU A 258 -9.32 -1.22 0.66
C LEU A 258 -7.81 -1.32 0.84
N LEU A 259 -7.06 -0.37 0.26
CA LEU A 259 -5.59 -0.36 0.32
C LEU A 259 -5.08 -0.32 1.75
N ILE A 260 -5.71 0.49 2.61
CA ILE A 260 -5.33 0.60 4.03
C ILE A 260 -5.46 -0.76 4.71
N ILE A 261 -6.62 -1.43 4.56
CA ILE A 261 -6.85 -2.75 5.15
C ILE A 261 -5.87 -3.77 4.57
N THR A 262 -5.70 -3.81 3.24
CA THR A 262 -4.75 -4.72 2.59
C THR A 262 -3.34 -4.53 3.15
N GLN A 263 -2.89 -3.28 3.33
CA GLN A 263 -1.54 -2.98 3.79
C GLN A 263 -1.32 -3.35 5.25
N LEU A 264 -2.29 -3.05 6.13
CA LEU A 264 -2.22 -3.43 7.56
C LEU A 264 -2.15 -4.95 7.73
N LEU A 265 -2.86 -5.70 6.88
CA LEU A 265 -2.93 -7.17 6.97
C LEU A 265 -1.74 -7.88 6.31
N THR A 266 -1.37 -7.48 5.11
CA THR A 266 -0.34 -8.18 4.33
C THR A 266 1.07 -7.71 4.63
N GLY A 267 1.25 -6.47 5.10
CA GLY A 267 2.56 -5.84 5.28
C GLY A 267 3.48 -6.59 6.24
N VAL A 268 2.96 -7.06 7.38
CA VAL A 268 3.74 -7.79 8.39
C VAL A 268 4.10 -9.19 7.91
N ILE A 269 3.12 -9.91 7.35
CA ILE A 269 3.30 -11.29 6.89
C ILE A 269 4.30 -11.34 5.73
N ASN A 270 4.27 -10.34 4.84
CA ASN A 270 5.17 -10.25 3.70
C ASN A 270 6.66 -10.16 4.09
N GLN A 271 6.99 -9.37 5.12
CA GLN A 271 8.39 -9.16 5.53
C GLN A 271 9.10 -10.48 5.90
N VAL A 272 8.34 -11.47 6.37
CA VAL A 272 8.87 -12.79 6.75
C VAL A 272 8.65 -13.86 5.68
N ALA A 273 7.63 -13.72 4.83
CA ALA A 273 7.27 -14.73 3.83
C ALA A 273 8.35 -14.90 2.76
N MET A 274 8.89 -13.81 2.20
CA MET A 274 9.88 -13.90 1.13
C MET A 274 11.16 -14.61 1.58
N PRO A 275 11.83 -14.22 2.69
CA PRO A 275 13.02 -14.93 3.16
C PRO A 275 12.75 -16.37 3.57
N ALA A 276 11.56 -16.66 4.13
CA ALA A 276 11.18 -18.01 4.52
C ALA A 276 11.03 -18.92 3.30
N PHE A 277 10.34 -18.47 2.24
CA PHE A 277 10.18 -19.26 1.02
C PHE A 277 11.50 -19.48 0.29
N SER A 278 12.37 -18.48 0.22
CA SER A 278 13.69 -18.65 -0.42
C SER A 278 14.58 -19.66 0.31
N ARG A 279 14.51 -19.74 1.64
CA ARG A 279 15.25 -20.76 2.41
C ARG A 279 14.71 -22.17 2.20
N LEU A 280 13.41 -22.31 1.97
CA LEU A 280 12.74 -23.58 1.75
C LEU A 280 12.71 -23.99 0.27
N GLN A 281 13.37 -23.26 -0.62
CA GLN A 281 13.35 -23.52 -2.07
C GLN A 281 13.75 -24.95 -2.44
N GLN A 282 14.70 -25.54 -1.70
CA GLN A 282 15.20 -26.90 -1.91
C GLN A 282 14.40 -27.98 -1.14
N GLU A 283 13.37 -27.59 -0.40
CA GLU A 283 12.57 -28.47 0.44
C GLU A 283 11.07 -28.38 0.03
N PRO A 284 10.69 -28.97 -1.12
CA PRO A 284 9.40 -28.71 -1.77
C PRO A 284 8.19 -28.98 -0.89
N GLU A 285 8.22 -30.06 -0.10
CA GLU A 285 7.14 -30.39 0.84
C GLU A 285 7.02 -29.36 1.97
N LYS A 286 8.13 -28.89 2.53
CA LYS A 286 8.12 -27.86 3.58
C LYS A 286 7.67 -26.51 3.01
N LEU A 287 8.12 -26.15 1.82
CA LEU A 287 7.69 -24.94 1.13
C LEU A 287 6.18 -24.94 0.85
N LYS A 288 5.66 -26.06 0.33
CA LYS A 288 4.22 -26.25 0.08
C LYS A 288 3.40 -26.10 1.37
N ASN A 289 3.84 -26.72 2.46
CA ASN A 289 3.17 -26.61 3.75
C ASN A 289 3.25 -25.19 4.34
N ALA A 290 4.40 -24.52 4.17
CA ALA A 290 4.55 -23.12 4.57
C ALA A 290 3.62 -22.19 3.76
N PHE A 291 3.48 -22.43 2.45
CA PHE A 291 2.58 -21.69 1.58
C PHE A 291 1.11 -21.85 1.98
N TYR A 292 0.68 -23.09 2.25
CA TYR A 292 -0.65 -23.38 2.82
C TYR A 292 -0.89 -22.67 4.13
N LYS A 293 0.05 -22.79 5.08
CA LYS A 293 -0.10 -22.18 6.40
C LYS A 293 -0.22 -20.66 6.33
N VAL A 294 0.65 -20.00 5.56
CA VAL A 294 0.62 -18.54 5.40
C VAL A 294 -0.68 -18.08 4.73
N THR A 295 -1.15 -18.82 3.73
CA THR A 295 -2.40 -18.51 3.04
C THR A 295 -3.61 -18.67 3.96
N GLN A 296 -3.67 -19.74 4.74
CA GLN A 296 -4.71 -20.00 5.74
C GLN A 296 -4.73 -18.94 6.85
N LEU A 297 -3.56 -18.59 7.40
CA LEU A 297 -3.48 -17.57 8.45
C LEU A 297 -3.90 -16.19 7.92
N THR A 298 -3.55 -15.87 6.67
CA THR A 298 -3.96 -14.60 6.07
C THR A 298 -5.45 -14.56 5.81
N SER A 299 -6.05 -15.63 5.27
CA SER A 299 -7.49 -15.67 5.01
C SER A 299 -8.33 -15.55 6.28
N LEU A 300 -7.85 -16.11 7.40
CA LEU A 300 -8.50 -15.97 8.71
C LEU A 300 -8.62 -14.52 9.20
N ILE A 301 -7.79 -13.61 8.70
CA ILE A 301 -7.81 -12.20 9.11
C ILE A 301 -8.38 -11.32 7.99
N SER A 302 -8.03 -11.58 6.73
CA SER A 302 -8.47 -10.75 5.61
C SER A 302 -9.94 -10.92 5.27
N PHE A 303 -10.47 -12.15 5.31
CA PHE A 303 -11.87 -12.40 4.95
C PHE A 303 -12.84 -11.65 5.87
N PRO A 304 -12.75 -11.74 7.21
CA PRO A 304 -13.64 -10.97 8.09
C PRO A 304 -13.42 -9.46 7.97
N ALA A 305 -12.19 -8.99 7.75
CA ALA A 305 -11.92 -7.56 7.60
C ALA A 305 -12.63 -6.98 6.36
N PHE A 306 -12.50 -7.63 5.20
CA PHE A 306 -13.11 -7.15 3.96
C PHE A 306 -14.61 -7.37 3.91
N LEU A 307 -15.13 -8.54 4.31
CA LEU A 307 -16.57 -8.78 4.29
C LEU A 307 -17.30 -8.02 5.41
N GLY A 308 -16.65 -7.79 6.56
CA GLY A 308 -17.13 -6.86 7.57
C GLY A 308 -17.21 -5.43 7.03
N MET A 309 -16.18 -4.97 6.31
CA MET A 309 -16.19 -3.67 5.61
C MET A 309 -17.33 -3.58 4.58
N ALA A 310 -17.59 -4.64 3.80
CA ALA A 310 -18.68 -4.66 2.84
C ALA A 310 -20.06 -4.60 3.52
N ALA A 311 -20.25 -5.38 4.59
CA ALA A 311 -21.50 -5.44 5.34
C ALA A 311 -21.82 -4.11 6.04
N LEU A 312 -20.79 -3.45 6.58
CA LEU A 312 -20.89 -2.17 7.30
C LEU A 312 -20.61 -0.95 6.42
N ALA A 313 -20.51 -1.14 5.10
CA ALA A 313 -20.14 -0.06 4.20
C ALA A 313 -21.02 1.19 4.32
N PRO A 314 -22.36 1.07 4.42
CA PRO A 314 -23.23 2.24 4.56
C PRO A 314 -22.99 3.02 5.87
N GLU A 315 -22.78 2.31 6.98
CA GLU A 315 -22.51 2.88 8.29
C GLU A 315 -21.11 3.52 8.33
N LEU A 316 -20.10 2.82 7.80
CA LEU A 316 -18.72 3.29 7.74
C LEU A 316 -18.62 4.59 6.94
N VAL A 317 -19.21 4.65 5.74
CA VAL A 317 -19.15 5.85 4.90
C VAL A 317 -19.82 7.03 5.58
N ARG A 318 -21.03 6.85 6.14
CA ARG A 318 -21.76 7.93 6.82
C ARG A 318 -21.02 8.45 8.05
N VAL A 319 -20.49 7.55 8.89
CA VAL A 319 -19.81 7.93 10.14
C VAL A 319 -18.47 8.60 9.84
N LEU A 320 -17.67 8.03 8.93
CA LEU A 320 -16.31 8.48 8.67
C LEU A 320 -16.25 9.68 7.72
N PHE A 321 -17.00 9.63 6.62
CA PHE A 321 -16.88 10.60 5.52
C PHE A 321 -18.11 11.50 5.37
N GLY A 322 -19.29 11.04 5.77
CA GLY A 322 -20.54 11.78 5.69
C GLY A 322 -21.39 11.46 4.44
N GLU A 323 -22.58 12.06 4.37
CA GLU A 323 -23.60 11.74 3.35
C GLU A 323 -23.18 12.09 1.91
N GLN A 324 -22.28 13.05 1.73
CA GLN A 324 -21.78 13.41 0.38
C GLN A 324 -21.07 12.25 -0.33
N TRP A 325 -20.66 11.22 0.42
CA TRP A 325 -19.95 10.04 -0.07
C TRP A 325 -20.84 8.82 -0.27
N LEU A 326 -22.16 8.90 -0.09
CA LEU A 326 -23.06 7.75 -0.28
C LEU A 326 -22.86 7.03 -1.63
N PRO A 327 -22.61 7.71 -2.77
CA PRO A 327 -22.37 7.03 -4.06
C PRO A 327 -21.12 6.13 -4.08
N SER A 328 -20.19 6.29 -3.12
CA SER A 328 -19.03 5.42 -2.97
C SER A 328 -19.37 4.07 -2.31
N ILE A 329 -20.52 3.94 -1.65
CA ILE A 329 -20.91 2.73 -0.90
C ILE A 329 -20.93 1.49 -1.81
N PRO A 330 -21.65 1.46 -2.97
CA PRO A 330 -21.70 0.26 -3.80
C PRO A 330 -20.32 -0.12 -4.34
N VAL A 331 -19.51 0.87 -4.70
CA VAL A 331 -18.13 0.68 -5.15
C VAL A 331 -17.29 0.04 -4.04
N MET A 332 -17.41 0.54 -2.81
CA MET A 332 -16.71 0.01 -1.65
C MET A 332 -17.11 -1.43 -1.32
N GLN A 333 -18.40 -1.75 -1.40
CA GLN A 333 -18.92 -3.10 -1.17
C GLN A 333 -18.39 -4.09 -2.21
N ILE A 334 -18.37 -3.71 -3.49
CA ILE A 334 -17.84 -4.55 -4.56
C ILE A 334 -16.34 -4.71 -4.40
N LEU A 335 -15.59 -3.61 -4.25
CA LEU A 335 -14.14 -3.65 -4.10
C LEU A 335 -13.71 -4.47 -2.88
N ALA A 336 -14.46 -4.52 -1.79
CA ALA A 336 -14.12 -5.36 -0.66
C ALA A 336 -13.86 -6.84 -1.04
N PHE A 337 -14.57 -7.38 -2.03
CA PHE A 337 -14.32 -8.73 -2.55
C PHE A 337 -12.94 -8.87 -3.21
N ILE A 338 -12.39 -7.79 -3.79
CA ILE A 338 -11.02 -7.84 -4.32
C ILE A 338 -9.98 -7.99 -3.22
N GLY A 339 -10.23 -7.44 -2.04
CA GLY A 339 -9.33 -7.51 -0.89
C GLY A 339 -9.06 -8.96 -0.48
N ILE A 340 -10.08 -9.81 -0.57
CA ILE A 340 -10.01 -11.26 -0.30
C ILE A 340 -8.96 -11.91 -1.23
N ILE A 341 -9.08 -11.69 -2.53
CA ILE A 341 -8.18 -12.25 -3.54
C ILE A 341 -6.79 -11.62 -3.43
N HIS A 342 -6.68 -10.30 -3.32
CA HIS A 342 -5.40 -9.61 -3.19
C HIS A 342 -4.58 -10.11 -2.00
N SER A 343 -5.20 -10.31 -0.83
CA SER A 343 -4.51 -10.81 0.35
C SER A 343 -3.91 -12.20 0.15
N VAL A 344 -4.57 -13.06 -0.62
CA VAL A 344 -4.13 -14.44 -0.90
C VAL A 344 -3.14 -14.48 -2.05
N SER A 345 -3.48 -13.87 -3.19
CA SER A 345 -2.66 -13.84 -4.42
C SER A 345 -1.32 -13.12 -4.21
N TYR A 346 -1.23 -12.28 -3.19
CA TYR A 346 0.04 -11.72 -2.74
C TYR A 346 1.12 -12.80 -2.54
N PHE A 347 0.78 -13.91 -1.89
CA PHE A 347 1.74 -15.00 -1.66
C PHE A 347 2.06 -15.81 -2.90
N HIS A 348 1.18 -15.82 -3.91
CA HIS A 348 1.49 -16.44 -5.21
C HIS A 348 2.69 -15.73 -5.84
N SER A 349 2.62 -14.39 -5.91
CA SER A 349 3.71 -13.55 -6.42
C SER A 349 5.01 -13.74 -5.61
N THR A 350 4.89 -13.85 -4.29
CA THR A 350 6.04 -14.07 -3.40
C THR A 350 6.72 -15.42 -3.64
N VAL A 351 5.95 -16.51 -3.74
CA VAL A 351 6.52 -17.85 -4.02
C VAL A 351 7.17 -17.92 -5.40
N ILE A 352 6.53 -17.37 -6.44
CA ILE A 352 7.10 -17.34 -7.80
C ILE A 352 8.46 -16.63 -7.80
N THR A 353 8.55 -15.51 -7.10
CA THR A 353 9.80 -14.74 -6.99
C THR A 353 10.84 -15.50 -6.16
N ALA A 354 10.44 -16.08 -5.02
CA ALA A 354 11.32 -16.83 -4.12
C ALA A 354 11.92 -18.07 -4.78
N MET A 355 11.20 -18.70 -5.71
CA MET A 355 11.66 -19.84 -6.50
C MET A 355 12.54 -19.46 -7.70
N GLY A 356 12.88 -18.19 -7.86
CA GLY A 356 13.74 -17.71 -8.96
C GLY A 356 13.04 -17.66 -10.31
N LYS A 357 11.72 -17.39 -10.36
CA LYS A 357 10.95 -17.27 -11.60
C LYS A 357 10.32 -15.87 -11.81
N PRO A 358 11.08 -14.77 -11.73
CA PRO A 358 10.54 -13.42 -11.94
C PRO A 358 9.91 -13.23 -13.33
N ASP A 359 10.41 -13.94 -14.36
CA ASP A 359 9.84 -13.89 -15.72
C ASP A 359 8.41 -14.41 -15.77
N TRP A 360 8.06 -15.40 -14.93
CA TRP A 360 6.70 -15.94 -14.86
C TRP A 360 5.76 -14.90 -14.26
N LYS A 361 6.21 -14.22 -13.20
CA LYS A 361 5.48 -13.10 -12.60
C LYS A 361 5.26 -11.96 -13.60
N LEU A 362 6.27 -11.62 -14.39
CA LEU A 362 6.15 -10.59 -15.43
C LEU A 362 5.09 -10.96 -16.48
N LYS A 363 5.12 -12.20 -16.97
CA LYS A 363 4.12 -12.71 -17.95
C LYS A 363 2.70 -12.70 -17.38
N LEU A 364 2.52 -13.17 -16.14
CA LEU A 364 1.22 -13.11 -15.47
C LEU A 364 0.76 -11.65 -15.30
N ASN A 365 1.62 -10.77 -14.78
CA ASN A 365 1.29 -9.35 -14.63
C ASN A 365 0.90 -8.69 -15.95
N PHE A 366 1.59 -9.02 -17.05
CA PHE A 366 1.25 -8.51 -18.37
C PHE A 366 -0.13 -8.98 -18.83
N MET A 367 -0.44 -10.28 -18.68
CA MET A 367 -1.77 -10.83 -18.94
C MET A 367 -2.85 -10.14 -18.10
N HIS A 368 -2.63 -10.03 -16.79
CA HIS A 368 -3.51 -9.32 -15.86
C HIS A 368 -3.78 -7.88 -16.33
N THR A 369 -2.73 -7.17 -16.77
CA THR A 369 -2.81 -5.79 -17.24
C THR A 369 -3.61 -5.64 -18.53
N ILE A 370 -3.46 -6.55 -19.50
CA ILE A 370 -4.25 -6.51 -20.73
C ILE A 370 -5.74 -6.69 -20.41
N VAL A 371 -6.07 -7.69 -19.59
CA VAL A 371 -7.47 -7.97 -19.23
C VAL A 371 -8.05 -6.85 -18.34
N ASN A 372 -7.25 -6.23 -17.45
CA ASN A 372 -7.63 -4.99 -16.74
C ASN A 372 -8.11 -3.94 -17.73
N VAL A 373 -7.21 -3.55 -18.64
CA VAL A 373 -7.37 -2.33 -19.44
C VAL A 373 -8.54 -2.49 -20.38
N ILE A 374 -8.65 -3.65 -21.05
CA ILE A 374 -9.79 -3.96 -21.92
C ILE A 374 -11.08 -3.99 -21.10
N GLY A 375 -11.08 -4.68 -19.96
CA GLY A 375 -12.24 -4.79 -19.09
C GLY A 375 -12.73 -3.43 -18.61
N PHE A 376 -11.83 -2.56 -18.16
CA PHE A 376 -12.14 -1.22 -17.69
C PHE A 376 -12.59 -0.29 -18.81
N ALA A 377 -11.94 -0.35 -19.98
CA ALA A 377 -12.33 0.46 -21.14
C ALA A 377 -13.75 0.13 -21.61
N ILE A 378 -14.16 -1.13 -21.51
CA ILE A 378 -15.54 -1.54 -21.76
C ILE A 378 -16.42 -1.04 -20.62
N ALA A 379 -16.10 -1.41 -19.37
CA ALA A 379 -16.92 -1.18 -18.18
C ALA A 379 -17.22 0.29 -17.85
N VAL A 380 -16.29 1.20 -18.18
CA VAL A 380 -16.38 2.61 -17.79
C VAL A 380 -17.65 3.30 -18.29
N HIS A 381 -18.18 2.86 -19.43
CA HIS A 381 -19.42 3.38 -20.02
C HIS A 381 -20.67 3.13 -19.15
N TRP A 382 -20.63 2.16 -18.22
CA TRP A 382 -21.71 1.87 -17.27
C TRP A 382 -21.44 2.44 -15.86
N GLY A 383 -20.39 3.27 -15.71
CA GLY A 383 -20.09 3.96 -14.46
C GLY A 383 -19.15 3.20 -13.52
N ILE A 384 -18.84 3.83 -12.37
CA ILE A 384 -17.81 3.38 -11.42
C ILE A 384 -18.10 2.02 -10.77
N VAL A 385 -19.38 1.67 -10.62
CA VAL A 385 -19.82 0.37 -10.06
C VAL A 385 -19.46 -0.76 -11.02
N ALA A 386 -19.65 -0.56 -12.33
CA ALA A 386 -19.29 -1.54 -13.35
C ALA A 386 -17.77 -1.72 -13.43
N VAL A 387 -16.99 -0.63 -13.34
CA VAL A 387 -15.51 -0.71 -13.30
C VAL A 387 -15.05 -1.53 -12.10
N ALA A 388 -15.60 -1.27 -10.90
CA ALA A 388 -15.32 -2.07 -9.72
C ALA A 388 -15.72 -3.55 -9.89
N ALA A 389 -16.89 -3.81 -10.47
CA ALA A 389 -17.38 -5.17 -10.70
C ALA A 389 -16.47 -5.94 -11.66
N VAL A 390 -16.05 -5.33 -12.78
CA VAL A 390 -15.09 -5.94 -13.70
C VAL A 390 -13.75 -6.20 -13.02
N TYR A 391 -13.29 -5.29 -12.15
CA TYR A 391 -12.05 -5.50 -11.42
C TYR A 391 -12.12 -6.77 -10.56
N VAL A 392 -13.22 -6.94 -9.83
CA VAL A 392 -13.50 -8.12 -9.01
C VAL A 392 -13.62 -9.37 -9.89
N ILE A 393 -14.56 -9.37 -10.84
CA ILE A 393 -14.86 -10.53 -11.70
C ILE A 393 -13.58 -11.07 -12.34
N ARG A 394 -12.79 -10.20 -12.98
CA ARG A 394 -11.55 -10.64 -13.62
C ARG A 394 -10.49 -11.10 -12.62
N SER A 395 -10.43 -10.55 -11.41
CA SER A 395 -9.51 -11.06 -10.37
C SER A 395 -9.86 -12.51 -9.98
N TYR A 396 -11.15 -12.82 -9.82
CA TYR A 396 -11.60 -14.19 -9.57
C TYR A 396 -11.41 -15.11 -10.78
N LEU A 397 -11.59 -14.63 -12.01
CA LEU A 397 -11.38 -15.41 -13.23
C LEU A 397 -9.90 -15.75 -13.49
N LEU A 398 -8.98 -14.85 -13.17
CA LEU A 398 -7.55 -15.07 -13.41
C LEU A 398 -6.83 -15.79 -12.27
N THR A 399 -7.39 -15.80 -11.05
CA THR A 399 -6.80 -16.52 -9.90
C THR A 399 -6.55 -18.02 -10.18
N PRO A 400 -7.46 -18.77 -10.83
CA PRO A 400 -7.18 -20.15 -11.25
C PRO A 400 -5.94 -20.28 -12.13
N VAL A 401 -5.68 -19.32 -13.02
CA VAL A 401 -4.48 -19.32 -13.88
C VAL A 401 -3.24 -19.18 -13.02
N ASP A 402 -3.22 -18.24 -12.07
CA ASP A 402 -2.12 -18.07 -11.13
C ASP A 402 -1.87 -19.37 -10.33
N LEU A 403 -2.93 -20.03 -9.87
CA LEU A 403 -2.85 -21.31 -9.15
C LEU A 403 -2.30 -22.45 -10.00
N LEU A 404 -2.56 -22.49 -11.31
CA LEU A 404 -1.96 -23.49 -12.20
C LEU A 404 -0.44 -23.32 -12.27
N PHE A 405 0.06 -22.08 -12.30
CA PHE A 405 1.49 -21.79 -12.27
C PHE A 405 2.12 -22.18 -10.92
N ILE A 406 1.45 -21.88 -9.80
CA ILE A 406 1.91 -22.31 -8.47
C ILE A 406 1.90 -23.83 -8.34
N ARG A 407 0.86 -24.50 -8.85
CA ARG A 407 0.78 -25.97 -8.89
C ARG A 407 1.93 -26.57 -9.69
N LYS A 408 2.26 -26.00 -10.85
CA LYS A 408 3.41 -26.43 -11.65
C LYS A 408 4.74 -26.20 -10.94
N LEU A 409 4.84 -25.15 -10.13
CA LEU A 409 6.10 -24.73 -9.49
C LEU A 409 6.42 -25.49 -8.20
N ILE A 410 5.41 -25.71 -7.33
CA ILE A 410 5.60 -26.29 -5.99
C ILE A 410 4.67 -27.49 -5.69
N GLY A 411 3.92 -27.98 -6.69
CA GLY A 411 3.14 -29.20 -6.56
C GLY A 411 1.93 -29.10 -5.61
N ILE A 412 1.31 -27.92 -5.48
CA ILE A 412 0.11 -27.78 -4.64
C ILE A 412 -1.06 -28.64 -5.16
N LYS A 413 -1.84 -29.17 -4.22
CA LYS A 413 -3.10 -29.86 -4.48
C LYS A 413 -4.24 -28.88 -4.23
N LEU A 414 -5.14 -28.74 -5.20
CA LEU A 414 -6.24 -27.77 -5.14
C LEU A 414 -7.20 -28.04 -3.97
N ARG A 415 -7.51 -29.30 -3.67
CA ARG A 415 -8.46 -29.66 -2.59
C ARG A 415 -7.98 -29.20 -1.20
N PRO A 416 -6.75 -29.52 -0.74
CA PRO A 416 -6.22 -28.99 0.51
C PRO A 416 -6.08 -27.46 0.51
N TYR A 417 -5.76 -26.86 -0.63
CA TYR A 417 -5.63 -25.41 -0.76
C TYR A 417 -6.97 -24.70 -0.56
N LEU A 418 -8.01 -25.13 -1.27
CA LEU A 418 -9.36 -24.57 -1.13
C LEU A 418 -10.00 -24.93 0.21
N GLY A 419 -9.69 -26.11 0.75
CA GLY A 419 -10.16 -26.54 2.08
C GLY A 419 -9.74 -25.61 3.22
N GLN A 420 -8.64 -24.87 3.06
CA GLN A 420 -8.19 -23.87 4.04
C GLN A 420 -9.13 -22.69 4.19
N TYR A 421 -9.95 -22.41 3.17
CA TYR A 421 -10.88 -21.28 3.18
C TYR A 421 -12.23 -21.59 3.81
N VAL A 422 -12.57 -22.88 3.96
CA VAL A 422 -13.87 -23.29 4.50
C VAL A 422 -14.12 -22.69 5.88
N ILE A 423 -13.14 -22.79 6.78
CA ILE A 423 -13.26 -22.30 8.16
C ILE A 423 -13.38 -20.76 8.23
N PRO A 424 -12.50 -19.97 7.58
CA PRO A 424 -12.70 -18.53 7.47
C PRO A 424 -14.05 -18.16 6.86
N LEU A 425 -14.47 -18.82 5.78
CA LEU A 425 -15.73 -18.52 5.10
C LEU A 425 -16.95 -18.81 5.98
N THR A 426 -16.98 -19.94 6.70
CA THR A 426 -18.09 -20.24 7.62
C THR A 426 -18.15 -19.23 8.77
N GLY A 427 -17.00 -18.88 9.35
CA GLY A 427 -16.92 -17.83 10.37
C GLY A 427 -17.43 -16.50 9.87
N VAL A 428 -17.07 -16.10 8.65
CA VAL A 428 -17.50 -14.82 8.06
C VAL A 428 -18.97 -14.81 7.68
N LEU A 429 -19.52 -15.92 7.17
CA LEU A 429 -20.96 -16.03 6.88
C LEU A 429 -21.78 -15.84 8.16
N ALA A 430 -21.38 -16.49 9.26
CA ALA A 430 -22.03 -16.32 10.55
C ALA A 430 -21.87 -14.89 11.11
N MET A 431 -20.67 -14.33 11.04
CA MET A 431 -20.41 -12.93 11.41
C MET A 431 -21.31 -11.96 10.63
N THR A 432 -21.41 -12.13 9.32
CA THR A 432 -22.20 -11.26 8.44
C THR A 432 -23.70 -11.42 8.74
N GLY A 433 -24.16 -12.64 9.02
CA GLY A 433 -25.53 -12.90 9.47
C GLY A 433 -25.86 -12.18 10.78
N VAL A 434 -24.97 -12.24 11.79
CA VAL A 434 -25.14 -11.51 13.06
C VAL A 434 -25.16 -10.00 12.83
N ILE A 435 -24.23 -9.48 12.02
CA ILE A 435 -24.21 -8.05 11.67
C ILE A 435 -25.54 -7.64 11.05
N PHE A 436 -26.05 -8.41 10.08
CA PHE A 436 -27.30 -8.09 9.38
C PHE A 436 -28.50 -8.07 10.33
N VAL A 437 -28.65 -9.10 11.18
CA VAL A 437 -29.76 -9.20 12.14
C VAL A 437 -29.72 -8.04 13.14
N PHE A 438 -28.57 -7.81 13.80
CA PHE A 438 -28.47 -6.74 14.80
C PHE A 438 -28.56 -5.35 14.17
N ARG A 439 -28.08 -5.19 12.94
CA ARG A 439 -28.23 -3.95 12.20
C ARG A 439 -29.71 -3.62 12.01
N GLU A 440 -30.52 -4.56 11.52
CA GLU A 440 -31.94 -4.30 11.27
C GLU A 440 -32.72 -4.06 12.57
N LEU A 441 -32.41 -4.81 13.63
CA LEU A 441 -33.04 -4.63 14.94
C LEU A 441 -32.71 -3.28 15.59
N LEU A 442 -31.47 -2.80 15.47
CA LEU A 442 -30.99 -1.61 16.18
C LEU A 442 -31.05 -0.32 15.35
N ARG A 443 -31.22 -0.39 14.02
CA ARG A 443 -31.12 0.78 13.13
C ARG A 443 -32.05 1.94 13.50
N ASN A 444 -33.22 1.65 14.06
CA ASN A 444 -34.20 2.65 14.49
C ASN A 444 -34.13 2.97 15.99
N LEU A 445 -33.32 2.24 16.76
CA LEU A 445 -33.24 2.35 18.22
C LEU A 445 -32.02 3.15 18.71
N VAL A 446 -30.92 3.14 17.94
CA VAL A 446 -29.66 3.77 18.36
C VAL A 446 -29.10 4.69 17.26
N ASN A 447 -28.22 5.61 17.65
CA ASN A 447 -27.52 6.45 16.69
C ASN A 447 -26.57 5.60 15.80
N ILE A 448 -26.25 6.11 14.61
CA ILE A 448 -25.42 5.40 13.62
C ILE A 448 -24.03 5.03 14.15
N GLN A 449 -23.47 5.81 15.07
CA GLN A 449 -22.17 5.55 15.69
C GLN A 449 -22.21 4.35 16.64
N THR A 450 -23.24 4.28 17.49
CA THR A 450 -23.47 3.14 18.40
C THR A 450 -23.82 1.89 17.59
N LEU A 451 -24.65 2.03 16.55
CA LEU A 451 -24.97 0.92 15.64
C LEU A 451 -23.69 0.31 15.06
N LEU A 452 -22.82 1.15 14.50
CA LEU A 452 -21.56 0.73 13.91
C LEU A 452 -20.66 0.04 14.96
N ALA A 453 -20.50 0.65 16.14
CA ALA A 453 -19.67 0.09 17.21
C ALA A 453 -20.18 -1.27 17.69
N VAL A 454 -21.49 -1.41 17.90
CA VAL A 454 -22.13 -2.66 18.32
C VAL A 454 -21.98 -3.73 17.24
N CYS A 455 -22.23 -3.42 15.97
CA CYS A 455 -22.08 -4.39 14.89
C CYS A 455 -20.62 -4.84 14.70
N ILE A 456 -19.63 -3.94 14.83
CA ILE A 456 -18.20 -4.29 14.80
C ILE A 456 -17.87 -5.23 15.96
N PHE A 457 -18.31 -4.89 17.18
CA PHE A 457 -18.04 -5.68 18.37
C PHE A 457 -18.67 -7.07 18.29
N LEU A 458 -19.97 -7.15 18.00
CA LEU A 458 -20.70 -8.41 17.90
C LEU A 458 -20.16 -9.27 16.75
N GLY A 459 -19.95 -8.68 15.57
CA GLY A 459 -19.37 -9.40 14.44
C GLY A 459 -17.98 -9.96 14.76
N GLY A 460 -17.09 -9.13 15.31
CA GLY A 460 -15.76 -9.56 15.73
C GLY A 460 -15.80 -10.68 16.78
N MET A 461 -16.67 -10.56 17.78
CA MET A 461 -16.84 -11.56 18.82
C MET A 461 -17.38 -12.88 18.25
N THR A 462 -18.43 -12.84 17.41
CA THR A 462 -18.99 -14.02 16.74
C THR A 462 -17.92 -14.73 15.91
N TYR A 463 -17.13 -13.98 15.14
CA TYR A 463 -16.06 -14.55 14.35
C TYR A 463 -15.00 -15.24 15.21
N ILE A 464 -14.50 -14.55 16.25
CA ILE A 464 -13.46 -15.08 17.15
C ILE A 464 -13.95 -16.35 17.86
N VAL A 465 -15.16 -16.33 18.42
CA VAL A 465 -15.74 -17.49 19.12
C VAL A 465 -15.87 -18.68 18.17
N LEU A 466 -16.38 -18.48 16.96
CA LEU A 466 -16.51 -19.56 15.97
C LEU A 466 -15.16 -20.13 15.54
N ILE A 467 -14.13 -19.31 15.35
CA ILE A 467 -12.79 -19.81 15.01
C ILE A 467 -12.20 -20.61 16.16
N ILE A 468 -12.39 -20.18 17.42
CA ILE A 468 -11.95 -20.94 18.60
C ILE A 468 -12.66 -22.30 18.68
N SER A 469 -13.97 -22.34 18.42
CA SER A 469 -14.77 -23.56 18.47
C SER A 469 -14.51 -24.53 17.32
N LEU A 470 -14.47 -24.03 16.08
CA LEU A 470 -14.36 -24.86 14.87
C LEU A 470 -12.91 -25.28 14.57
N ALA A 471 -11.93 -24.50 15.01
CA ALA A 471 -10.54 -24.71 14.65
C ALA A 471 -9.55 -24.42 15.81
N PRO A 472 -9.70 -25.10 16.96
CA PRO A 472 -8.83 -24.88 18.12
C PRO A 472 -7.35 -25.14 17.80
N HIS A 473 -7.06 -26.05 16.86
CA HIS A 473 -5.71 -26.32 16.38
C HIS A 473 -5.07 -25.11 15.68
N ILE A 474 -5.84 -24.28 14.94
CA ILE A 474 -5.31 -23.08 14.29
C ILE A 474 -5.03 -22.00 15.33
N VAL A 475 -5.90 -21.87 16.33
CA VAL A 475 -5.69 -20.95 17.46
C VAL A 475 -4.42 -21.33 18.21
N GLN A 476 -4.19 -22.62 18.47
CA GLN A 476 -2.95 -23.09 19.07
C GLN A 476 -1.72 -22.74 18.20
N GLN A 477 -1.80 -22.93 16.87
CA GLN A 477 -0.71 -22.53 15.97
C GLN A 477 -0.40 -21.02 16.04
N ILE A 478 -1.42 -20.17 16.14
CA ILE A 478 -1.24 -18.72 16.31
C ILE A 478 -0.60 -18.43 17.67
N LEU A 479 -1.09 -19.06 18.74
CA LEU A 479 -0.53 -18.92 20.09
C LEU A 479 0.93 -19.38 20.15
N ASP A 480 1.30 -20.44 19.47
CA ASP A 480 2.67 -20.96 19.42
C ASP A 480 3.62 -20.04 18.65
N ILE A 481 3.12 -19.29 17.67
CA ILE A 481 3.89 -18.23 16.99
C ILE A 481 4.08 -17.02 17.92
N ILE A 482 3.08 -16.68 18.74
CA ILE A 482 3.09 -15.50 19.60
C ILE A 482 3.85 -15.73 20.91
N ARG A 483 3.70 -16.89 21.57
CA ARG A 483 4.27 -17.22 22.89
C ARG A 483 5.79 -16.99 23.01
N PRO A 484 6.65 -17.41 22.05
CA PRO A 484 8.09 -17.16 22.11
C PRO A 484 8.46 -15.67 22.03
N SER A 485 7.60 -14.87 21.42
CA SER A 485 7.75 -13.42 21.25
C SER A 485 7.48 -12.66 22.56
N ILE A 486 6.54 -13.18 23.37
CA ILE A 486 6.13 -12.61 24.65
C ILE A 486 7.08 -13.04 25.78
N SER A 487 7.49 -14.32 25.81
CA SER A 487 8.41 -14.83 26.86
C SER A 487 9.79 -14.17 26.82
N LYS A 488 10.29 -13.84 25.61
CA LYS A 488 11.53 -13.05 25.45
C LYS A 488 11.42 -11.62 25.99
N LYS A 489 10.23 -10.99 25.92
CA LYS A 489 10.02 -9.64 26.47
C LYS A 489 9.92 -9.65 28.00
N LEU A 490 9.29 -10.66 28.59
CA LEU A 490 9.17 -10.78 30.05
C LEU A 490 10.48 -11.20 30.72
N GLY A 491 11.32 -12.01 30.05
CA GLY A 491 12.65 -12.38 30.56
C GLY A 491 13.71 -11.26 30.50
N GLN A 492 13.50 -10.24 29.67
CA GLN A 492 14.39 -9.07 29.57
C GLN A 492 14.00 -7.91 30.50
N SER A 493 12.85 -7.98 31.18
CA SER A 493 12.42 -7.01 32.19
C SER A 493 12.87 -7.37 33.62
N LYS A 494 13.58 -8.50 33.80
CA LYS A 494 14.04 -9.02 35.10
C LYS A 494 15.58 -9.17 35.19
N ARG A 495 16.35 -8.45 34.37
CA ARG A 495 17.80 -8.39 34.48
C ARG A 495 18.31 -6.97 34.42
#